data_AF-A0A9P8LB16-F1
#
_entry.id   AF-A0A9P8LB16-F1
#
_cell.length_a   1.000
_cell.length_b   1.000
_cell.length_c   1.000
_cell.angle_alpha   90.00
_cell.angle_beta   90.00
_cell.angle_gamma   90.00
#
_symmetry.space_group_name_H-M   'P 1'
#
loop_
_entity.id
_entity.type
_entity.pdbx_description
1 polymer ?
#
loop_
_entity_poly.entity_id
_entity_poly.type
_entity_poly.pdbx_seq_one_letter_code
_entity_poly.pdbx_strand_id
1 'polypeptide(L)'
;MRQLEEDAGQKQLYRKLYGVNAFSPQTTEADDQQPDDADRLLQLVHRQLDEKEEEKEEKRRIVRESDEGTEVSAWLDRTQWIRHLEGQDKSDVVQLVKSAKQEEEDLQEVEKSVERLVEQARQTIVQKKVSIFTLQRLESFQPGQDAQKPFYVNLGADTIQRYQRVWKQLLVYVLRTVDTESQWYQCTREQQDSIQSLRIAVENFQEDSNEAMQQEVDKYCLQLCITLLAQRLDHDEYESAIISFLAVMGLENILGTRRYRFKDSIQYTPILSGFIKIAQMLTLQYCFRREEEENDEVESCRELLEQLHLRFLTVSTATPMDWALRLRLYGRGISRRMTMAGCINWIGDTVVYEDIELSMTDFRTMVHKLCEETQSILHELLFVKSAGEHKELEGQFIQKTGVWKQRQVNDWCDLHVEFLEKLLILIHMTGGQLARAKELMSIRYCNTEKGGHRSIFIENGLIVVVTYYHKGYNITGTEKIIHRYLPKEVGDILLQYIWLVLPLRQQFDKVVFKKGEIQSSFLWTSD
;
A
#
# COMPACT_ATOMS: atom_id res chain seq x y z
N MET A 1 -28.54 -26.53 -2.74
CA MET A 1 -28.37 -28.00 -2.67
C MET A 1 -26.91 -28.36 -2.39
N ARG A 2 -25.93 -28.04 -3.24
CA ARG A 2 -24.50 -28.30 -2.91
C ARG A 2 -23.95 -27.56 -1.68
N GLN A 3 -24.35 -26.30 -1.45
CA GLN A 3 -23.96 -25.56 -0.23
C GLN A 3 -24.66 -26.02 1.06
N LEU A 4 -25.79 -26.73 0.97
CA LEU A 4 -26.48 -27.29 2.14
C LEU A 4 -25.89 -28.65 2.54
N GLU A 5 -25.30 -29.37 1.59
CA GLU A 5 -24.59 -30.64 1.82
C GLU A 5 -23.21 -30.42 2.48
N GLU A 6 -22.52 -29.31 2.17
CA GLU A 6 -21.24 -28.94 2.80
C GLU A 6 -21.40 -28.54 4.28
N ASP A 7 -22.47 -27.81 4.62
CA ASP A 7 -22.75 -27.37 5.99
C ASP A 7 -23.18 -28.55 6.90
N ALA A 8 -23.82 -29.57 6.31
CA ALA A 8 -24.13 -30.82 7.00
C ALA A 8 -22.87 -31.65 7.30
N GLY A 9 -21.91 -31.68 6.38
CA GLY A 9 -20.60 -32.33 6.55
C GLY A 9 -19.75 -31.69 7.65
N GLN A 10 -19.73 -30.35 7.72
CA GLN A 10 -19.01 -29.61 8.77
C GLN A 10 -19.63 -29.81 10.16
N LYS A 11 -20.97 -29.84 10.28
CA LYS A 11 -21.67 -30.14 11.54
C LYS A 11 -21.40 -31.56 12.04
N GLN A 12 -21.24 -32.52 11.12
CA GLN A 12 -20.91 -33.91 11.46
C GLN A 12 -19.45 -34.06 11.92
N LEU A 13 -18.53 -33.27 11.38
CA LEU A 13 -17.13 -33.20 11.80
C LEU A 13 -16.99 -32.58 13.20
N TYR A 14 -17.74 -31.50 13.49
CA TYR A 14 -17.77 -30.85 14.80
C TYR A 14 -18.29 -31.75 15.93
N ARG A 15 -19.31 -32.58 15.66
CA ARG A 15 -19.81 -33.60 16.62
C ARG A 15 -18.80 -34.70 16.91
N LYS A 16 -17.87 -34.98 15.99
CA LYS A 16 -16.82 -36.00 16.14
C LYS A 16 -15.61 -35.49 16.92
N LEU A 17 -15.30 -34.20 16.80
CA LEU A 17 -14.15 -33.55 17.44
C LEU A 17 -14.41 -33.15 18.90
N TYR A 18 -15.66 -32.80 19.25
CA TYR A 18 -16.04 -32.42 20.61
C TYR A 18 -17.07 -33.41 21.14
N GLY A 19 -16.58 -34.45 21.81
CA GLY A 19 -17.37 -35.59 22.32
C GLY A 19 -18.46 -35.19 23.32
N VAL A 20 -19.59 -34.71 22.83
CA VAL A 20 -20.83 -34.54 23.58
C VAL A 20 -21.62 -35.84 23.45
N ASN A 21 -21.43 -36.74 24.40
CA ASN A 21 -22.31 -37.90 24.60
C ASN A 21 -23.71 -37.40 24.98
N ALA A 22 -24.64 -37.40 24.03
CA ALA A 22 -26.05 -37.16 24.30
C ALA A 22 -26.86 -38.36 23.80
N PHE A 23 -27.30 -39.18 24.77
CA PHE A 23 -28.51 -39.99 24.80
C PHE A 23 -29.14 -40.40 23.45
N SER A 24 -29.04 -41.69 23.11
CA SER A 24 -29.94 -42.32 22.15
C SER A 24 -31.35 -42.46 22.77
N PRO A 25 -32.41 -41.87 22.18
CA PRO A 25 -33.77 -42.25 22.53
C PRO A 25 -34.09 -43.55 21.81
N GLN A 26 -34.56 -44.54 22.57
CA GLN A 26 -35.13 -45.77 22.06
C GLN A 26 -36.32 -45.43 21.15
N THR A 27 -36.36 -46.10 20.00
CA THR A 27 -37.47 -46.09 19.06
C THR A 27 -38.72 -46.69 19.71
N THR A 28 -39.75 -45.86 19.88
CA THR A 28 -41.15 -46.29 19.99
C THR A 28 -41.93 -45.65 18.87
N GLU A 29 -42.52 -46.50 18.04
CA GLU A 29 -43.46 -46.19 16.97
C GLU A 29 -44.72 -45.53 17.55
N ALA A 30 -45.14 -44.37 17.01
CA ALA A 30 -46.54 -43.99 16.77
C ALA A 30 -46.64 -42.57 16.17
N ASP A 31 -47.57 -42.45 15.21
CA ASP A 31 -48.21 -41.27 14.62
C ASP A 31 -47.45 -40.38 13.61
N ASP A 32 -47.58 -40.81 12.35
CA ASP A 32 -47.70 -39.97 11.15
C ASP A 32 -48.90 -39.01 11.28
N GLN A 33 -48.69 -37.84 11.86
CA GLN A 33 -49.48 -36.62 11.61
C GLN A 33 -48.80 -35.42 12.30
N GLN A 34 -47.86 -34.78 11.60
CA GLN A 34 -47.65 -33.31 11.53
C GLN A 34 -46.23 -32.99 11.00
N PRO A 35 -45.97 -33.09 9.67
CA PRO A 35 -44.75 -32.53 9.07
C PRO A 35 -44.72 -30.99 9.13
N ASP A 36 -45.89 -30.35 9.28
CA ASP A 36 -46.07 -28.89 9.25
C ASP A 36 -45.65 -28.21 10.57
N ASP A 37 -45.79 -28.87 11.72
CA ASP A 37 -45.47 -28.24 13.02
C ASP A 37 -43.96 -28.22 13.31
N ALA A 38 -43.21 -29.23 12.89
CA ALA A 38 -41.75 -29.28 13.04
C ALA A 38 -41.05 -28.26 12.13
N ASP A 39 -41.50 -28.12 10.88
CA ASP A 39 -40.99 -27.11 9.95
C ASP A 39 -41.37 -25.69 10.39
N ARG A 40 -42.57 -25.48 10.95
CA ARG A 40 -42.96 -24.20 11.58
C ARG A 40 -42.12 -23.88 12.81
N LEU A 41 -41.81 -24.87 13.66
CA LEU A 41 -40.92 -24.70 14.81
C LEU A 41 -39.50 -24.33 14.38
N LEU A 42 -38.96 -24.99 13.35
CA LEU A 42 -37.65 -24.64 12.78
C LEU A 42 -37.65 -23.24 12.18
N GLN A 43 -38.69 -22.85 11.43
CA GLN A 43 -38.84 -21.49 10.91
C GLN A 43 -38.95 -20.44 12.02
N LEU A 44 -39.67 -20.75 13.10
CA LEU A 44 -39.77 -19.88 14.29
C LEU A 44 -38.43 -19.76 15.02
N VAL A 45 -37.67 -20.85 15.16
CA VAL A 45 -36.34 -20.84 15.78
C VAL A 45 -35.34 -20.07 14.92
N HIS A 46 -35.33 -20.27 13.60
CA HIS A 46 -34.50 -19.49 12.68
C HIS A 46 -34.86 -18.02 12.76
N ARG A 47 -36.14 -17.67 12.70
CA ARG A 47 -36.61 -16.30 12.86
C ARG A 47 -36.20 -15.70 14.22
N GLN A 48 -36.29 -16.44 15.32
CA GLN A 48 -35.85 -15.97 16.65
C GLN A 48 -34.32 -15.82 16.75
N LEU A 49 -33.56 -16.67 16.06
CA LEU A 49 -32.11 -16.54 15.96
C LEU A 49 -31.74 -15.31 15.13
N ASP A 50 -32.40 -15.10 13.99
CA ASP A 50 -32.23 -13.93 13.12
C ASP A 50 -32.60 -12.65 13.87
N GLU A 51 -33.76 -12.59 14.54
CA GLU A 51 -34.18 -11.46 15.39
C GLU A 51 -33.17 -11.19 16.52
N LYS A 52 -32.63 -12.23 17.17
CA LYS A 52 -31.59 -12.07 18.20
C LYS A 52 -30.23 -11.66 17.64
N GLU A 53 -29.90 -12.09 16.43
CA GLU A 53 -28.68 -11.67 15.73
C GLU A 53 -28.80 -10.20 15.29
N GLU A 54 -29.94 -9.80 14.73
CA GLU A 54 -30.26 -8.40 14.39
C GLU A 54 -30.21 -7.50 15.63
N GLU A 55 -30.82 -7.90 16.76
CA GLU A 55 -30.73 -7.15 18.01
C GLU A 55 -29.28 -7.02 18.52
N LYS A 56 -28.47 -8.08 18.39
CA LYS A 56 -27.05 -8.06 18.76
C LYS A 56 -26.24 -7.18 17.80
N GLU A 57 -26.59 -7.17 16.52
CA GLU A 57 -25.95 -6.32 15.51
C GLU A 57 -26.30 -4.84 15.71
N GLU A 58 -27.57 -4.52 16.01
CA GLU A 58 -28.02 -3.16 16.32
C GLU A 58 -27.31 -2.61 17.57
N LYS A 59 -27.18 -3.44 18.62
CA LYS A 59 -26.40 -3.09 19.82
C LYS A 59 -24.90 -2.90 19.52
N ARG A 60 -24.33 -3.65 18.57
CA ARG A 60 -22.92 -3.53 18.14
C ARG A 60 -22.69 -2.37 17.17
N ARG A 61 -23.75 -1.82 16.59
CA ARG A 61 -23.71 -0.69 15.65
C ARG A 61 -23.39 0.62 16.35
N ILE A 62 -23.83 0.76 17.60
CA ILE A 62 -23.47 1.89 18.47
C ILE A 62 -22.05 1.66 19.03
N VAL A 63 -21.23 2.71 19.06
CA VAL A 63 -19.93 2.68 19.76
C VAL A 63 -20.20 2.70 21.26
N ARG A 64 -19.71 1.69 21.97
CA ARG A 64 -19.77 1.58 23.42
C ARG A 64 -18.45 1.05 23.95
N GLU A 65 -18.10 1.48 25.15
CA GLU A 65 -17.06 0.83 25.92
C GLU A 65 -17.51 -0.60 26.26
N SER A 66 -16.60 -1.56 26.18
CA SER A 66 -16.91 -2.97 26.44
C SER A 66 -17.05 -3.20 27.94
N ASP A 67 -18.23 -3.63 28.40
CA ASP A 67 -18.42 -4.17 29.76
C ASP A 67 -17.64 -5.49 29.99
N GLU A 68 -17.25 -6.16 28.90
CA GLU A 68 -16.43 -7.38 28.94
C GLU A 68 -14.95 -6.96 29.01
N GLY A 69 -14.42 -6.91 30.23
CA GLY A 69 -13.05 -6.51 30.58
C GLY A 69 -11.93 -7.44 30.09
N THR A 70 -11.97 -7.86 28.83
CA THR A 70 -10.96 -8.69 28.17
C THR A 70 -10.19 -7.86 27.14
N GLU A 71 -8.98 -7.46 27.53
CA GLU A 71 -7.90 -6.88 26.72
C GLU A 71 -8.30 -5.72 25.77
N VAL A 72 -8.50 -4.51 26.31
CA VAL A 72 -8.44 -3.30 25.47
C VAL A 72 -7.03 -3.18 24.90
N SER A 73 -6.91 -3.23 23.57
CA SER A 73 -5.63 -3.07 22.88
C SER A 73 -4.95 -1.77 23.33
N ALA A 74 -3.66 -1.84 23.70
CA ALA A 74 -2.86 -0.66 24.06
C ALA A 74 -2.90 0.44 22.99
N TRP A 75 -3.17 0.07 21.74
CA TRP A 75 -3.44 1.00 20.66
C TRP A 75 -4.74 1.81 20.87
N LEU A 76 -5.85 1.14 21.18
CA LEU A 76 -7.14 1.78 21.42
C LEU A 76 -7.17 2.57 22.74
N ASP A 77 -6.41 2.09 23.72
CA ASP A 77 -6.18 2.84 24.97
C ASP A 77 -5.36 4.11 24.72
N ARG A 78 -4.30 4.04 23.90
CA ARG A 78 -3.53 5.25 23.56
C ARG A 78 -4.34 6.25 22.75
N THR A 79 -5.19 5.77 21.84
CA THR A 79 -5.96 6.66 20.98
C THR A 79 -7.19 7.21 21.68
N GLN A 80 -7.86 6.46 22.56
CA GLN A 80 -9.13 6.89 23.19
C GLN A 80 -10.28 7.11 22.19
N TRP A 81 -10.23 6.49 21.01
CA TRP A 81 -11.27 6.64 19.98
C TRP A 81 -12.66 6.20 20.46
N ILE A 82 -12.72 5.16 21.30
CA ILE A 82 -13.98 4.63 21.83
C ILE A 82 -14.67 5.68 22.70
N ARG A 83 -13.92 6.38 23.55
CA ARG A 83 -14.41 7.46 24.40
C ARG A 83 -14.90 8.65 23.60
N HIS A 84 -14.16 9.04 22.56
CA HIS A 84 -14.55 10.17 21.71
C HIS A 84 -15.84 9.92 20.92
N LEU A 85 -16.00 8.71 20.39
CA LEU A 85 -17.13 8.35 19.53
C LEU A 85 -18.26 7.66 20.29
N GLU A 86 -18.25 7.69 21.63
CA GLU A 86 -19.21 6.96 22.46
C GLU A 86 -20.65 7.37 22.16
N GLY A 87 -21.55 6.38 22.05
CA GLY A 87 -22.97 6.60 21.77
C GLY A 87 -23.30 6.86 20.29
N GLN A 88 -22.30 7.00 19.42
CA GLN A 88 -22.52 7.26 17.99
C GLN A 88 -22.75 5.97 17.18
N ASP A 89 -23.52 6.08 16.10
CA ASP A 89 -23.72 5.00 15.13
C ASP A 89 -22.50 4.85 14.21
N LYS A 90 -21.90 3.66 14.18
CA LYS A 90 -20.69 3.37 13.39
C LYS A 90 -20.91 3.57 11.88
N SER A 91 -22.11 3.33 11.36
CA SER A 91 -22.40 3.56 9.95
C SER A 91 -22.38 5.04 9.61
N ASP A 92 -23.05 5.85 10.43
CA ASP A 92 -23.22 7.27 10.17
C ASP A 92 -21.86 7.99 10.29
N VAL A 93 -21.09 7.64 11.33
CA VAL A 93 -19.71 8.11 11.54
C VAL A 93 -18.83 7.83 10.30
N VAL A 94 -18.85 6.60 9.77
CA VAL A 94 -18.03 6.23 8.59
C VAL A 94 -18.51 6.95 7.33
N GLN A 95 -19.79 7.31 7.22
CA GLN A 95 -20.30 8.06 6.06
C GLN A 95 -19.75 9.48 6.00
N LEU A 96 -19.49 10.13 7.13
CA LEU A 96 -18.99 11.52 7.19
C LEU A 96 -17.66 11.70 6.46
N VAL A 97 -16.78 10.69 6.48
CA VAL A 97 -15.45 10.71 5.84
C VAL A 97 -15.43 10.11 4.44
N LYS A 98 -16.55 9.65 3.88
CA LYS A 98 -16.57 9.15 2.50
C LYS A 98 -16.34 10.29 1.51
N SER A 99 -15.87 9.98 0.30
CA SER A 99 -15.74 10.97 -0.76
C SER A 99 -17.05 11.69 -1.04
N ALA A 100 -16.95 12.90 -1.61
CA ALA A 100 -18.10 13.70 -2.02
C ALA A 100 -19.04 12.90 -2.95
N LYS A 101 -20.34 12.98 -2.69
CA LYS A 101 -21.41 12.38 -3.52
C LYS A 101 -21.61 13.19 -4.79
N GLN A 102 -22.33 12.63 -5.75
CA GLN A 102 -22.70 13.34 -6.98
C GLN A 102 -23.50 14.61 -6.72
N GLU A 103 -24.34 14.62 -5.69
CA GLU A 103 -25.16 15.78 -5.30
C GLU A 103 -24.38 16.86 -4.54
N GLU A 104 -23.15 16.58 -4.10
CA GLU A 104 -22.31 17.48 -3.31
C GLU A 104 -21.26 18.14 -4.20
N GLU A 105 -21.69 18.90 -5.21
CA GLU A 105 -20.82 19.59 -6.19
C GLU A 105 -19.76 20.46 -5.50
N ASP A 106 -20.17 21.21 -4.47
CA ASP A 106 -19.27 22.05 -3.65
C ASP A 106 -18.12 21.23 -3.04
N LEU A 107 -18.43 20.06 -2.47
CA LEU A 107 -17.43 19.20 -1.84
C LEU A 107 -16.53 18.54 -2.87
N GLN A 108 -17.04 18.23 -4.06
CA GLN A 108 -16.20 17.73 -5.16
C GLN A 108 -15.18 18.78 -5.60
N GLU A 109 -15.56 20.06 -5.63
CA GLU A 109 -14.63 21.12 -5.98
C GLU A 109 -13.55 21.31 -4.92
N VAL A 110 -13.90 21.18 -3.63
CA VAL A 110 -12.91 21.15 -2.54
C VAL A 110 -11.96 19.95 -2.68
N GLU A 111 -12.47 18.76 -3.02
CA GLU A 111 -11.60 17.60 -3.27
C GLU A 111 -10.63 17.84 -4.44
N LYS A 112 -11.09 18.45 -5.55
CA LYS A 112 -10.25 18.82 -6.69
C LYS A 112 -9.21 19.87 -6.30
N SER A 113 -9.59 20.85 -5.49
CA SER A 113 -8.68 21.88 -4.96
C SER A 113 -7.51 21.27 -4.19
N VAL A 114 -7.76 20.27 -3.33
CA VAL A 114 -6.68 19.55 -2.63
C VAL A 114 -5.73 18.85 -3.60
N GLU A 115 -6.23 18.24 -4.67
CA GLU A 115 -5.38 17.62 -5.69
C GLU A 115 -4.48 18.64 -6.38
N ARG A 116 -5.08 19.78 -6.79
CA ARG A 116 -4.35 20.88 -7.44
C ARG A 116 -3.27 21.44 -6.54
N LEU A 117 -3.58 21.74 -5.28
CA LEU A 117 -2.61 22.28 -4.31
C LEU A 117 -1.44 21.33 -4.07
N VAL A 118 -1.71 20.03 -3.94
CA VAL A 118 -0.65 19.02 -3.76
C VAL A 118 0.20 18.88 -5.03
N GLU A 119 -0.41 18.94 -6.21
CA GLU A 119 0.32 18.88 -7.48
C GLU A 119 1.15 20.15 -7.71
N GLN A 120 0.64 21.33 -7.37
CA GLN A 120 1.39 22.59 -7.38
C GLN A 120 2.62 22.50 -6.47
N ALA A 121 2.44 22.04 -5.22
CA ALA A 121 3.56 21.82 -4.29
C ALA A 121 4.61 20.87 -4.87
N ARG A 122 4.15 19.79 -5.53
CA ARG A 122 5.02 18.81 -6.19
C ARG A 122 5.81 19.45 -7.32
N GLN A 123 5.15 20.25 -8.17
CA GLN A 123 5.78 20.94 -9.29
C GLN A 123 6.81 21.96 -8.82
N THR A 124 6.53 22.72 -7.76
CA THR A 124 7.48 23.65 -7.13
C THR A 124 8.78 22.95 -6.73
N ILE A 125 8.68 21.74 -6.15
CA ILE A 125 9.85 20.93 -5.77
C ILE A 125 10.58 20.37 -7.00
N VAL A 126 9.84 19.77 -7.95
CA VAL A 126 10.42 19.12 -9.14
C VAL A 126 11.11 20.13 -10.06
N GLN A 127 10.53 21.32 -10.21
CA GLN A 127 11.10 22.43 -10.99
C GLN A 127 12.25 23.15 -10.26
N LYS A 128 12.63 22.70 -9.06
CA LYS A 128 13.71 23.27 -8.23
C LYS A 128 13.51 24.76 -7.92
N LYS A 129 12.26 25.19 -7.76
CA LYS A 129 11.94 26.56 -7.34
C LYS A 129 12.32 26.84 -5.88
N VAL A 130 12.50 25.79 -5.07
CA VAL A 130 12.90 25.89 -3.66
C VAL A 130 14.26 25.27 -3.41
N SER A 131 15.02 25.86 -2.47
CA SER A 131 16.38 25.41 -2.14
C SER A 131 16.39 24.04 -1.43
N ILE A 132 17.52 23.33 -1.52
CA ILE A 132 17.72 22.07 -0.80
C ILE A 132 17.56 22.23 0.72
N PHE A 133 17.97 23.39 1.26
CA PHE A 133 17.87 23.68 2.69
C PHE A 133 16.41 23.85 3.14
N THR A 134 15.57 24.47 2.30
CA THR A 134 14.12 24.56 2.53
C THR A 134 13.50 23.16 2.59
N LEU A 135 13.91 22.25 1.69
CA LEU A 135 13.42 20.88 1.67
C LEU A 135 13.94 20.05 2.86
N GLN A 136 15.15 20.29 3.34
CA GLN A 136 15.70 19.65 4.55
C GLN A 136 15.01 20.15 5.82
N ARG A 137 14.69 21.45 5.88
CA ARG A 137 13.86 22.01 6.97
C ARG A 137 12.48 21.38 6.97
N LEU A 138 11.82 21.31 5.81
CA LEU A 138 10.49 20.73 5.66
C LEU A 138 10.42 19.26 6.10
N GLU A 139 11.42 18.44 5.76
CA GLU A 139 11.45 17.01 6.11
C GLU A 139 11.75 16.78 7.59
N SER A 140 12.35 17.75 8.28
CA SER A 140 12.63 17.63 9.71
C SER A 140 11.36 17.76 10.55
N PHE A 141 11.29 17.00 11.64
CA PHE A 141 10.27 17.17 12.68
C PHE A 141 10.88 17.64 14.00
N GLN A 142 12.18 17.93 14.03
CA GLN A 142 12.89 18.40 15.21
C GLN A 142 13.01 19.93 15.18
N PRO A 143 12.66 20.64 16.25
CA PRO A 143 12.82 22.09 16.32
C PRO A 143 14.28 22.50 16.11
N GLY A 144 14.52 23.46 15.20
CA GLY A 144 15.83 24.06 14.97
C GLY A 144 16.89 23.14 14.33
N GLN A 145 16.52 21.94 13.89
CA GLN A 145 17.45 20.99 13.25
C GLN A 145 16.97 20.63 11.85
N ASP A 146 17.85 20.74 10.85
CA ASP A 146 17.57 20.31 9.48
C ASP A 146 17.70 18.79 9.34
N ALA A 147 16.85 18.19 8.51
CA ALA A 147 17.01 16.78 8.15
C ALA A 147 18.24 16.60 7.25
N GLN A 148 18.93 15.46 7.40
CA GLN A 148 20.07 15.12 6.53
C GLN A 148 19.67 15.02 5.06
N LYS A 149 18.45 14.53 4.80
CA LYS A 149 17.93 14.34 3.45
C LYS A 149 16.82 15.35 3.16
N PRO A 150 16.76 15.89 1.93
CA PRO A 150 15.68 16.78 1.55
C PRO A 150 14.36 15.99 1.46
N PHE A 151 13.26 16.73 1.59
CA PHE A 151 11.92 16.22 1.42
C PHE A 151 11.77 15.44 0.10
N TYR A 152 11.45 14.15 0.22
CA TYR A 152 11.30 13.28 -0.94
C TYR A 152 9.91 13.43 -1.57
N VAL A 153 9.86 13.88 -2.82
CA VAL A 153 8.60 14.18 -3.54
C VAL A 153 8.20 13.12 -4.57
N ASN A 154 9.14 12.29 -5.03
CA ASN A 154 8.92 11.33 -6.12
C ASN A 154 8.22 10.04 -5.63
N LEU A 155 6.97 10.16 -5.22
CA LEU A 155 6.13 9.05 -4.80
C LEU A 155 5.47 8.37 -6.03
N GLY A 156 5.19 7.06 -5.94
CA GLY A 156 4.42 6.38 -7.00
C GLY A 156 2.98 6.90 -7.04
N ALA A 157 2.34 6.88 -8.23
CA ALA A 157 1.01 7.45 -8.46
C ALA A 157 -0.04 6.97 -7.44
N ASP A 158 -0.12 5.66 -7.20
CA ASP A 158 -1.05 5.08 -6.21
C ASP A 158 -0.80 5.57 -4.78
N THR A 159 0.44 5.89 -4.44
CA THR A 159 0.80 6.40 -3.12
C THR A 159 0.35 7.85 -2.96
N ILE A 160 0.52 8.67 -4.00
CA ILE A 160 0.06 10.07 -4.00
C ILE A 160 -1.46 10.11 -3.85
N GLN A 161 -2.19 9.34 -4.66
CA GLN A 161 -3.65 9.28 -4.57
C GLN A 161 -4.14 8.83 -3.18
N ARG A 162 -3.50 7.82 -2.59
CA ARG A 162 -3.84 7.35 -1.25
C ARG A 162 -3.58 8.42 -0.18
N TYR A 163 -2.51 9.19 -0.32
CA TYR A 163 -2.16 10.24 0.64
C TYR A 163 -3.07 11.46 0.50
N GLN A 164 -3.35 11.90 -0.73
CA GLN A 164 -4.32 12.97 -1.03
C GLN A 164 -5.70 12.64 -0.48
N ARG A 165 -6.14 11.37 -0.60
CA ARG A 165 -7.43 10.91 -0.07
C ARG A 165 -7.62 11.28 1.41
N VAL A 166 -6.58 11.19 2.23
CA VAL A 166 -6.69 11.52 3.67
C VAL A 166 -7.09 12.98 3.87
N TRP A 167 -6.50 13.90 3.12
CA TRP A 167 -6.80 15.34 3.24
C TRP A 167 -8.11 15.73 2.58
N LYS A 168 -8.48 15.09 1.47
CA LYS A 168 -9.82 15.21 0.88
C LYS A 168 -10.90 14.84 1.89
N GLN A 169 -10.76 13.67 2.51
CA GLN A 169 -11.71 13.17 3.51
C GLN A 169 -11.74 14.07 4.75
N LEU A 170 -10.61 14.67 5.14
CA LEU A 170 -10.55 15.64 6.24
C LEU A 170 -11.39 16.89 5.93
N LEU A 171 -11.19 17.52 4.77
CA LEU A 171 -11.94 18.74 4.44
C LEU A 171 -13.43 18.45 4.23
N VAL A 172 -13.76 17.33 3.57
CA VAL A 172 -15.14 16.85 3.42
C VAL A 172 -15.78 16.61 4.79
N TYR A 173 -15.07 15.95 5.71
CA TYR A 173 -15.55 15.72 7.07
C TYR A 173 -15.86 17.06 7.76
N VAL A 174 -14.91 17.99 7.77
CA VAL A 174 -15.09 19.31 8.40
C VAL A 174 -16.29 20.03 7.80
N LEU A 175 -16.40 20.10 6.46
CA LEU A 175 -17.49 20.83 5.81
C LEU A 175 -18.87 20.20 6.02
N ARG A 176 -18.94 18.86 6.16
CA ARG A 176 -20.18 18.13 6.48
C ARG A 176 -20.59 18.25 7.95
N THR A 177 -19.64 18.37 8.87
CA THR A 177 -19.95 18.38 10.31
C THR A 177 -20.06 19.76 10.93
N VAL A 178 -19.39 20.78 10.37
CA VAL A 178 -19.48 22.17 10.87
C VAL A 178 -20.93 22.66 10.86
N ASP A 179 -21.34 23.25 11.98
CA ASP A 179 -22.69 23.80 12.23
C ASP A 179 -23.81 22.73 12.28
N THR A 180 -23.45 21.46 12.51
CA THR A 180 -24.41 20.33 12.63
C THR A 180 -24.37 19.70 14.03
N GLU A 181 -25.37 18.88 14.34
CA GLU A 181 -25.40 18.06 15.57
C GLU A 181 -24.24 17.03 15.65
N SER A 182 -23.57 16.76 14.53
CA SER A 182 -22.42 15.85 14.43
C SER A 182 -21.06 16.55 14.60
N GLN A 183 -21.04 17.79 15.10
CA GLN A 183 -19.81 18.52 15.40
C GLN A 183 -19.23 18.11 16.77
N TRP A 184 -18.33 17.12 16.77
CA TRP A 184 -17.66 16.63 17.99
C TRP A 184 -16.35 17.39 18.33
N TYR A 185 -16.17 18.60 17.82
CA TYR A 185 -14.96 19.41 17.99
C TYR A 185 -15.30 20.90 18.05
N GLN A 186 -14.31 21.73 18.40
CA GLN A 186 -14.48 23.18 18.52
C GLN A 186 -13.65 23.92 17.46
N CYS A 187 -14.33 24.70 16.62
CA CYS A 187 -13.65 25.59 15.67
C CYS A 187 -13.21 26.88 16.37
N THR A 188 -11.97 27.30 16.13
CA THR A 188 -11.53 28.65 16.48
C THR A 188 -12.19 29.70 15.57
N ARG A 189 -12.19 30.98 15.97
CA ARG A 189 -12.71 32.07 15.12
C ARG A 189 -12.01 32.11 13.75
N GLU A 190 -10.69 31.99 13.75
CA GLU A 190 -9.88 31.96 12.52
C GLU A 190 -10.26 30.78 11.60
N GLN A 191 -10.59 29.62 12.19
CA GLN A 191 -11.08 28.47 11.44
C GLN A 191 -12.49 28.71 10.89
N GLN A 192 -13.41 29.28 11.68
CA GLN A 192 -14.76 29.62 11.23
C GLN A 192 -14.72 30.62 10.05
N ASP A 193 -13.90 31.66 10.16
CA ASP A 193 -13.72 32.66 9.08
C ASP A 193 -13.15 32.01 7.81
N SER A 194 -12.19 31.10 7.96
CA SER A 194 -11.60 30.34 6.83
C SER A 194 -12.62 29.40 6.19
N ILE A 195 -13.44 28.71 6.99
CA ILE A 195 -14.51 27.81 6.50
C ILE A 195 -15.56 28.62 5.74
N GLN A 196 -16.00 29.76 6.28
CA GLN A 196 -16.98 30.63 5.62
C GLN A 196 -16.44 31.17 4.30
N SER A 197 -15.19 31.64 4.28
CA SER A 197 -14.55 32.15 3.06
C SER A 197 -14.46 31.06 1.99
N LEU A 198 -14.13 29.82 2.36
CA LEU A 198 -14.11 28.70 1.44
C LEU A 198 -15.52 28.35 0.92
N ARG A 199 -16.53 28.28 1.81
CA ARG A 199 -17.93 28.02 1.41
C ARG A 199 -18.41 29.04 0.38
N ILE A 200 -18.18 30.33 0.63
CA ILE A 200 -18.56 31.42 -0.29
C ILE A 200 -17.82 31.29 -1.64
N ALA A 201 -16.52 31.00 -1.62
CA ALA A 201 -15.75 30.87 -2.86
C ALA A 201 -16.22 29.68 -3.71
N VAL A 202 -16.60 28.58 -3.08
CA VAL A 202 -17.10 27.37 -3.75
C VAL A 202 -18.53 27.56 -4.25
N GLU A 203 -19.41 28.18 -3.47
CA GLU A 203 -20.79 28.51 -3.90
C GLU A 203 -20.82 29.40 -5.15
N ASN A 204 -19.81 30.26 -5.29
CA ASN A 204 -19.66 31.11 -6.47
C ASN A 204 -19.01 30.39 -7.67
N PHE A 205 -18.47 29.18 -7.48
CA PHE A 205 -17.73 28.43 -8.51
C PHE A 205 -18.67 27.57 -9.36
N GLN A 206 -18.72 27.85 -10.66
CA GLN A 206 -19.46 27.09 -11.70
C GLN A 206 -18.51 26.29 -12.61
N GLU A 207 -19.00 25.29 -13.36
CA GLU A 207 -18.16 24.48 -14.27
C GLU A 207 -17.40 25.31 -15.34
N ASP A 208 -17.97 26.44 -15.78
CA ASP A 208 -17.36 27.36 -16.74
C ASP A 208 -16.51 28.47 -16.07
N SER A 209 -16.20 28.33 -14.78
CA SER A 209 -15.44 29.33 -14.02
C SER A 209 -14.04 29.53 -14.58
N ASN A 210 -13.57 30.77 -14.51
CA ASN A 210 -12.24 31.12 -14.96
C ASN A 210 -11.14 30.67 -13.96
N GLU A 211 -9.90 30.73 -14.42
CA GLU A 211 -8.73 30.35 -13.61
C GLU A 211 -8.59 31.17 -12.33
N ALA A 212 -9.05 32.43 -12.31
CA ALA A 212 -8.98 33.30 -11.14
C ALA A 212 -9.91 32.82 -10.01
N MET A 213 -11.13 32.41 -10.33
CA MET A 213 -12.07 31.82 -9.36
C MET A 213 -11.55 30.50 -8.81
N GLN A 214 -10.93 29.68 -9.66
CA GLN A 214 -10.27 28.44 -9.22
C GLN A 214 -9.12 28.73 -8.23
N GLN A 215 -8.30 29.74 -8.54
CA GLN A 215 -7.20 30.17 -7.67
C GLN A 215 -7.69 30.75 -6.33
N GLU A 216 -8.89 31.33 -6.30
CA GLU A 216 -9.54 31.83 -5.10
C GLU A 216 -10.02 30.68 -4.20
N VAL A 217 -10.68 29.66 -4.77
CA VAL A 217 -11.03 28.42 -4.04
C VAL A 217 -9.76 27.77 -3.47
N ASP A 218 -8.72 27.63 -4.30
CA ASP A 218 -7.44 27.04 -3.88
C ASP A 218 -6.78 27.84 -2.74
N LYS A 219 -6.91 29.17 -2.75
CA LYS A 219 -6.40 30.05 -1.69
C LYS A 219 -7.11 29.80 -0.35
N TYR A 220 -8.43 29.81 -0.33
CA TYR A 220 -9.19 29.60 0.91
C TYR A 220 -9.12 28.16 1.41
N CYS A 221 -9.03 27.18 0.50
CA CYS A 221 -8.80 25.77 0.83
C CYS A 221 -7.45 25.59 1.54
N LEU A 222 -6.40 26.21 0.99
CA LEU A 222 -5.08 26.19 1.60
C LEU A 222 -5.04 26.91 2.95
N GLN A 223 -5.68 28.08 3.06
CA GLN A 223 -5.80 28.82 4.32
C GLN A 223 -6.47 27.96 5.40
N LEU A 224 -7.58 27.29 5.08
CA LEU A 224 -8.26 26.37 5.99
C LEU A 224 -7.33 25.23 6.45
N CYS A 225 -6.55 24.64 5.54
CA CYS A 225 -5.60 23.59 5.90
C CYS A 225 -4.57 24.07 6.94
N ILE A 226 -4.04 25.28 6.79
CA ILE A 226 -3.06 25.86 7.72
C ILE A 226 -3.68 26.21 9.07
N THR A 227 -4.89 26.77 9.10
CA THR A 227 -5.59 27.13 10.35
C THR A 227 -6.01 25.90 11.15
N LEU A 228 -6.35 24.79 10.47
CA LEU A 228 -6.59 23.49 11.11
C LEU A 228 -5.30 22.92 11.74
N LEU A 229 -4.17 22.98 11.04
CA LEU A 229 -2.87 22.49 11.55
C LEU A 229 -2.34 23.33 12.71
N ALA A 230 -2.63 24.63 12.73
CA ALA A 230 -2.09 25.57 13.72
C ALA A 230 -2.81 25.54 15.08
N GLN A 231 -3.88 24.75 15.24
CA GLN A 231 -4.61 24.65 16.50
C GLN A 231 -3.73 24.07 17.62
N ARG A 232 -3.79 24.68 18.81
CA ARG A 232 -3.16 24.16 20.02
C ARG A 232 -4.09 23.16 20.72
N LEU A 233 -3.51 22.08 21.22
CA LEU A 233 -4.17 20.98 21.93
C LEU A 233 -3.87 21.10 23.43
N ASP A 234 -4.29 22.19 24.07
CA ASP A 234 -3.97 22.47 25.48
C ASP A 234 -4.86 21.72 26.47
N HIS A 235 -6.01 21.23 26.02
CA HIS A 235 -7.04 20.57 26.83
C HIS A 235 -7.38 19.19 26.26
N ASP A 236 -8.64 18.97 25.89
CA ASP A 236 -9.05 17.76 25.21
C ASP A 236 -8.54 17.79 23.77
N GLU A 237 -7.69 16.82 23.41
CA GLU A 237 -7.11 16.70 22.08
C GLU A 237 -8.18 16.56 20.99
N TYR A 238 -9.37 16.05 21.35
CA TYR A 238 -10.52 15.90 20.47
C TYR A 238 -11.28 17.19 20.16
N GLU A 239 -10.98 18.30 20.84
CA GLU A 239 -11.49 19.63 20.45
C GLU A 239 -10.96 20.05 19.07
N SER A 240 -9.93 19.39 18.55
CA SER A 240 -9.45 19.63 17.20
C SER A 240 -10.20 18.81 16.15
N ALA A 241 -10.66 19.50 15.11
CA ALA A 241 -11.31 18.88 13.97
C ALA A 241 -10.43 17.80 13.30
N ILE A 242 -9.11 18.00 13.27
CA ILE A 242 -8.16 17.01 12.73
C ILE A 242 -8.14 15.76 13.60
N ILE A 243 -8.09 15.90 14.92
CA ILE A 243 -8.01 14.74 15.83
C ILE A 243 -9.34 13.98 15.85
N SER A 244 -10.47 14.70 15.85
CA SER A 244 -11.80 14.11 15.67
C SER A 244 -11.90 13.33 14.35
N PHE A 245 -11.48 13.94 13.23
CA PHE A 245 -11.41 13.28 11.93
C PHE A 245 -10.55 12.00 11.96
N LEU A 246 -9.35 12.07 12.55
CA LEU A 246 -8.47 10.92 12.69
C LEU A 246 -9.11 9.82 13.54
N ALA A 247 -9.93 10.15 14.54
CA ALA A 247 -10.73 9.17 15.28
C ALA A 247 -11.68 8.41 14.37
N VAL A 248 -12.43 9.14 13.53
CA VAL A 248 -13.40 8.58 12.59
C VAL A 248 -12.71 7.69 11.56
N MET A 249 -11.54 8.10 11.05
CA MET A 249 -10.71 7.29 10.15
C MET A 249 -10.19 6.01 10.79
N GLY A 250 -10.19 5.94 12.13
CA GLY A 250 -9.87 4.74 12.89
C GLY A 250 -10.91 3.63 12.74
N LEU A 251 -12.13 3.96 12.33
CA LEU A 251 -13.23 3.02 12.15
C LEU A 251 -13.31 2.54 10.69
N GLU A 252 -13.54 1.24 10.48
CA GLU A 252 -13.75 0.68 9.14
C GLU A 252 -14.92 -0.31 9.10
N ASN A 253 -15.58 -0.38 7.95
CA ASN A 253 -16.48 -1.48 7.62
C ASN A 253 -15.64 -2.69 7.16
N ILE A 254 -15.99 -3.88 7.65
CA ILE A 254 -15.34 -5.13 7.25
C ILE A 254 -15.95 -5.58 5.91
N LEU A 255 -15.10 -5.62 4.88
CA LEU A 255 -15.45 -6.03 3.52
C LEU A 255 -16.34 -7.29 3.50
N GLY A 256 -17.45 -7.21 2.76
CA GLY A 256 -18.41 -8.31 2.63
C GLY A 256 -19.36 -8.49 3.81
N THR A 257 -19.33 -7.60 4.82
CA THR A 257 -20.20 -7.69 6.00
C THR A 257 -20.83 -6.35 6.37
N ARG A 258 -21.90 -6.38 7.17
CA ARG A 258 -22.49 -5.18 7.80
C ARG A 258 -21.75 -4.73 9.07
N ARG A 259 -20.60 -5.33 9.38
CA ARG A 259 -19.89 -5.14 10.65
C ARG A 259 -18.81 -4.07 10.55
N TYR A 260 -18.55 -3.43 11.68
CA TYR A 260 -17.56 -2.37 11.82
C TYR A 260 -16.54 -2.73 12.90
N ARG A 261 -15.29 -2.34 12.67
CA ARG A 261 -14.19 -2.52 13.64
C ARG A 261 -13.25 -1.32 13.63
N PHE A 262 -12.52 -1.14 14.73
CA PHE A 262 -11.40 -0.21 14.76
C PHE A 262 -10.18 -0.84 14.10
N LYS A 263 -9.45 -0.03 13.32
CA LYS A 263 -8.20 -0.40 12.67
C LYS A 263 -7.11 -0.60 13.72
N ASP A 264 -6.24 -1.58 13.47
CA ASP A 264 -5.03 -1.76 14.26
C ASP A 264 -3.93 -0.75 13.88
N SER A 265 -2.84 -0.75 14.65
CA SER A 265 -1.69 0.12 14.43
C SER A 265 -0.99 -0.06 13.06
N ILE A 266 -1.01 -1.27 12.49
CA ILE A 266 -0.38 -1.58 11.21
C ILE A 266 -1.20 -0.98 10.07
N GLN A 267 -2.52 -1.16 10.13
CA GLN A 267 -3.46 -0.61 9.15
C GLN A 267 -3.57 0.92 9.24
N TYR A 268 -3.39 1.49 10.43
CA TYR A 268 -3.61 2.91 10.67
C TYR A 268 -2.37 3.79 10.42
N THR A 269 -1.16 3.31 10.70
CA THR A 269 0.07 4.12 10.51
C THR A 269 0.33 4.60 9.07
N PRO A 270 -0.12 3.93 7.99
CA PRO A 270 -0.12 4.48 6.63
C PRO A 270 -1.01 5.72 6.47
N ILE A 271 -2.18 5.78 7.13
CA ILE A 271 -3.09 6.94 7.10
C ILE A 271 -2.38 8.15 7.70
N LEU A 272 -1.78 7.99 8.88
CA LEU A 272 -0.96 9.04 9.52
C LEU A 272 0.22 9.47 8.65
N SER A 273 0.84 8.54 7.92
CA SER A 273 1.94 8.86 7.01
C SER A 273 1.46 9.71 5.83
N GLY A 274 0.27 9.44 5.29
CA GLY A 274 -0.35 10.26 4.26
C GLY A 274 -0.73 11.64 4.76
N PHE A 275 -1.38 11.72 5.93
CA PHE A 275 -1.69 12.98 6.59
C PHE A 275 -0.45 13.88 6.75
N ILE A 276 0.61 13.37 7.37
CA ILE A 276 1.87 14.10 7.61
C ILE A 276 2.51 14.58 6.30
N LYS A 277 2.57 13.70 5.29
CA LYS A 277 3.26 14.01 4.03
C LYS A 277 2.57 15.12 3.25
N ILE A 278 1.23 15.07 3.19
CA ILE A 278 0.44 16.12 2.53
C ILE A 278 0.42 17.40 3.36
N ALA A 279 0.39 17.32 4.69
CA ALA A 279 0.52 18.50 5.56
C ALA A 279 1.79 19.30 5.22
N GLN A 280 2.93 18.62 5.11
CA GLN A 280 4.20 19.23 4.70
C GLN A 280 4.11 19.88 3.31
N MET A 281 3.48 19.21 2.33
CA MET A 281 3.33 19.77 0.97
C MET A 281 2.43 21.00 0.95
N LEU A 282 1.32 20.99 1.69
CA LEU A 282 0.41 22.13 1.82
C LEU A 282 1.09 23.30 2.53
N THR A 283 1.85 23.06 3.61
CA THR A 283 2.63 24.13 4.25
C THR A 283 3.66 24.73 3.30
N LEU A 284 4.38 23.92 2.53
CA LEU A 284 5.31 24.43 1.52
C LEU A 284 4.59 25.27 0.46
N GLN A 285 3.45 24.82 -0.03
CA GLN A 285 2.66 25.54 -1.03
C GLN A 285 2.15 26.87 -0.49
N TYR A 286 1.75 26.91 0.78
CA TYR A 286 1.33 28.14 1.45
C TYR A 286 2.49 29.15 1.54
N CYS A 287 3.67 28.69 1.96
CA CYS A 287 4.86 29.55 2.02
C CYS A 287 5.24 30.11 0.65
N PHE A 288 5.20 29.26 -0.38
CA PHE A 288 5.57 29.64 -1.75
C PHE A 288 4.57 30.63 -2.37
N ARG A 289 3.25 30.43 -2.20
CA ARG A 289 2.24 31.38 -2.69
C ARG A 289 2.34 32.75 -2.03
N ARG A 290 2.57 32.79 -0.71
CA ARG A 290 2.76 34.04 0.04
C ARG A 290 3.93 34.86 -0.53
N GLU A 291 5.04 34.20 -0.84
CA GLU A 291 6.21 34.83 -1.46
C GLU A 291 5.91 35.34 -2.88
N GLU A 292 5.15 34.60 -3.71
CA GLU A 292 4.77 35.04 -5.06
C GLU A 292 3.73 36.18 -5.07
N GLU A 293 2.78 36.22 -4.13
CA GLU A 293 1.70 37.23 -4.09
C GLU A 293 2.20 38.62 -3.61
N GLU A 294 3.19 38.67 -2.73
CA GLU A 294 3.56 39.88 -1.99
C GLU A 294 4.92 40.51 -2.43
N ASN A 295 5.45 40.12 -3.62
CA ASN A 295 6.57 40.74 -4.37
C ASN A 295 7.62 41.51 -3.53
N ASP A 296 8.65 40.82 -3.03
CA ASP A 296 9.85 41.35 -2.33
C ASP A 296 9.61 42.12 -1.01
N GLU A 297 8.37 42.32 -0.54
CA GLU A 297 8.07 42.99 0.74
C GLU A 297 7.95 42.02 1.95
N VAL A 298 8.05 40.70 1.73
CA VAL A 298 7.79 39.65 2.74
C VAL A 298 9.01 38.76 3.00
N GLU A 299 9.01 38.13 4.18
CA GLU A 299 9.86 37.00 4.56
C GLU A 299 9.94 35.96 3.44
N SER A 300 11.17 35.52 3.15
CA SER A 300 11.40 34.47 2.14
C SER A 300 10.62 33.20 2.46
N CYS A 301 10.30 32.37 1.44
CA CYS A 301 9.57 31.11 1.65
C CYS A 301 10.23 30.22 2.71
N ARG A 302 11.55 30.28 2.86
CA ARG A 302 12.28 29.58 3.92
C ARG A 302 12.01 30.14 5.32
N GLU A 303 12.00 31.46 5.48
CA GLU A 303 11.76 32.12 6.76
C GLU A 303 10.31 31.89 7.21
N LEU A 304 9.35 32.03 6.30
CA LEU A 304 7.96 31.72 6.59
C LEU A 304 7.78 30.24 6.94
N LEU A 305 8.45 29.33 6.21
CA LEU A 305 8.44 27.91 6.54
C LEU A 305 9.03 27.65 7.92
N GLU A 306 10.11 28.34 8.31
CA GLU A 306 10.71 28.22 9.64
C GLU A 306 9.71 28.56 10.76
N GLN A 307 8.96 29.64 10.58
CA GLN A 307 7.95 30.06 11.54
C GLN A 307 6.82 29.04 11.68
N LEU A 308 6.26 28.58 10.56
CA LEU A 308 5.21 27.57 10.58
C LEU A 308 5.73 26.22 11.09
N HIS A 309 7.00 25.91 10.83
CA HIS A 309 7.66 24.70 11.28
C HIS A 309 7.75 24.64 12.81
N LEU A 310 8.20 25.72 13.44
CA LEU A 310 8.25 25.85 14.89
C LEU A 310 6.87 26.03 15.53
N ARG A 311 5.92 26.61 14.79
CA ARG A 311 4.53 26.80 15.27
C ARG A 311 3.77 25.50 15.35
N PHE A 312 3.81 24.67 14.30
CA PHE A 312 2.98 23.47 14.25
C PHE A 312 3.54 22.23 13.55
N LEU A 313 4.62 22.27 12.74
CA LEU A 313 5.07 21.05 12.04
C LEU A 313 5.97 20.11 12.87
N THR A 314 6.48 20.58 14.01
CA THR A 314 7.48 19.87 14.82
C THR A 314 6.88 19.17 16.02
N VAL A 315 7.65 18.22 16.59
CA VAL A 315 7.29 17.60 17.86
C VAL A 315 7.41 18.58 19.03
N SER A 316 6.64 18.33 20.09
CA SER A 316 6.59 19.14 21.32
C SER A 316 5.93 20.50 21.15
N THR A 317 5.06 20.63 20.15
CA THR A 317 4.26 21.83 19.90
C THR A 317 2.81 21.70 20.37
N ALA A 318 2.38 20.52 20.82
CA ALA A 318 0.99 20.25 21.20
C ALA A 318 -0.01 20.67 20.11
N THR A 319 0.26 20.25 18.87
CA THR A 319 -0.59 20.49 17.69
C THR A 319 -1.08 19.17 17.10
N PRO A 320 -2.06 19.18 16.17
CA PRO A 320 -2.48 17.98 15.45
C PRO A 320 -1.33 17.25 14.75
N MET A 321 -0.34 17.98 14.26
CA MET A 321 0.85 17.38 13.64
C MET A 321 1.72 16.66 14.68
N ASP A 322 1.99 17.28 15.83
CA ASP A 322 2.75 16.64 16.93
C ASP A 322 2.05 15.36 17.40
N TRP A 323 0.73 15.42 17.59
CA TRP A 323 -0.09 14.26 17.95
C TRP A 323 0.03 13.14 16.91
N ALA A 324 -0.13 13.46 15.62
CA ALA A 324 -0.01 12.49 14.53
C ALA A 324 1.40 11.88 14.43
N LEU A 325 2.44 12.68 14.64
CA LEU A 325 3.84 12.22 14.67
C LEU A 325 4.08 11.23 15.81
N ARG A 326 3.65 11.57 17.04
CA ARG A 326 3.80 10.70 18.22
C ARG A 326 3.00 9.42 18.08
N LEU A 327 1.75 9.50 17.63
CA LEU A 327 0.89 8.33 17.45
C LEU A 327 1.46 7.39 16.38
N ARG A 328 1.99 7.93 15.27
CA ARG A 328 2.64 7.12 14.22
C ARG A 328 3.87 6.39 14.75
N LEU A 329 4.69 7.05 15.56
CA LEU A 329 5.86 6.43 16.19
C LEU A 329 5.45 5.32 17.16
N TYR A 330 4.44 5.57 17.99
CA TYR A 330 3.88 4.59 18.91
C TYR A 330 3.35 3.34 18.18
N GLY A 331 2.52 3.52 17.15
CA GLY A 331 1.95 2.43 16.36
C GLY A 331 3.01 1.58 15.64
N ARG A 332 4.05 2.22 15.07
CA ARG A 332 5.20 1.49 14.51
C ARG A 332 5.96 0.70 15.56
N GLY A 333 6.03 1.19 16.80
CA GLY A 333 6.61 0.47 17.93
C GLY A 333 5.83 -0.80 18.28
N ILE A 334 4.49 -0.74 18.27
CA ILE A 334 3.63 -1.92 18.46
C ILE A 334 3.84 -2.94 17.34
N SER A 335 3.75 -2.51 16.08
CA SER A 335 3.93 -3.37 14.90
C SER A 335 5.27 -4.11 14.88
N ARG A 336 6.36 -3.48 15.35
CA ARG A 336 7.68 -4.12 15.43
C ARG A 336 7.77 -5.21 16.50
N ARG A 337 6.92 -5.15 17.53
CA ARG A 337 6.91 -6.10 18.66
C ARG A 337 5.88 -7.21 18.50
N MET A 338 4.76 -6.94 17.81
CA MET A 338 3.75 -7.95 17.50
C MET A 338 4.18 -8.81 16.31
N THR A 339 4.38 -10.10 16.55
CA THR A 339 4.43 -11.13 15.52
C THR A 339 2.99 -11.34 15.02
N MET A 340 2.71 -11.13 13.73
CA MET A 340 1.37 -11.39 13.19
C MET A 340 0.97 -12.85 13.41
N ALA A 341 -0.30 -13.12 13.73
CA ALA A 341 -0.85 -14.47 13.67
C ALA A 341 -0.71 -14.99 12.23
N GLY A 342 0.06 -16.05 12.02
CA GLY A 342 0.35 -16.59 10.69
C GLY A 342 -0.84 -17.33 10.08
N CYS A 343 -1.13 -17.09 8.81
CA CYS A 343 -2.15 -17.80 8.02
C CYS A 343 -1.64 -19.13 7.43
N ILE A 344 -0.50 -19.65 7.89
CA ILE A 344 0.14 -20.85 7.36
C ILE A 344 0.07 -21.93 8.44
N ASN A 345 -0.61 -23.03 8.13
CA ASN A 345 -0.72 -24.18 9.01
C ASN A 345 0.27 -25.28 8.56
N TRP A 346 0.87 -25.96 9.53
CA TRP A 346 1.74 -27.11 9.29
C TRP A 346 1.07 -28.37 9.85
N ILE A 347 0.94 -29.39 9.02
CA ILE A 347 0.48 -30.73 9.41
C ILE A 347 1.60 -31.71 9.05
N GLY A 348 2.46 -32.03 10.02
CA GLY A 348 3.63 -32.86 9.78
C GLY A 348 4.60 -32.21 8.79
N ASP A 349 4.77 -32.83 7.62
CA ASP A 349 5.61 -32.37 6.51
C ASP A 349 4.82 -31.65 5.40
N THR A 350 3.55 -31.34 5.66
CA THR A 350 2.64 -30.70 4.70
C THR A 350 2.28 -29.29 5.15
N VAL A 351 2.45 -28.32 4.25
CA VAL A 351 2.02 -26.93 4.42
C VAL A 351 0.61 -26.78 3.88
N VAL A 352 -0.28 -26.23 4.70
CA VAL A 352 -1.66 -25.90 4.34
C VAL A 352 -1.83 -24.39 4.36
N TYR A 353 -2.16 -23.83 3.20
CA TYR A 353 -2.46 -22.41 3.02
C TYR A 353 -3.70 -22.29 2.13
N GLU A 354 -4.80 -21.74 2.68
CA GLU A 354 -6.11 -21.70 2.01
C GLU A 354 -6.49 -23.10 1.48
N ASP A 355 -6.67 -23.24 0.15
CA ASP A 355 -7.04 -24.49 -0.51
C ASP A 355 -5.81 -25.27 -1.05
N ILE A 356 -4.60 -24.84 -0.69
CA ILE A 356 -3.34 -25.44 -1.17
C ILE A 356 -2.72 -26.29 -0.07
N GLU A 357 -2.59 -27.58 -0.35
CA GLU A 357 -1.81 -28.54 0.43
C GLU A 357 -0.56 -28.94 -0.34
N LEU A 358 0.62 -28.69 0.25
CA LEU A 358 1.91 -28.97 -0.37
C LEU A 358 2.82 -29.73 0.60
N SER A 359 3.20 -30.96 0.25
CA SER A 359 4.20 -31.69 1.02
C SER A 359 5.62 -31.22 0.71
N MET A 360 6.56 -31.46 1.62
CA MET A 360 7.98 -31.19 1.36
C MET A 360 8.54 -32.01 0.18
N THR A 361 7.94 -33.16 -0.15
CA THR A 361 8.32 -33.97 -1.31
C THR A 361 7.87 -33.32 -2.62
N ASP A 362 6.66 -32.76 -2.63
CA ASP A 362 6.14 -32.01 -3.77
C ASP A 362 7.00 -30.78 -4.04
N PHE A 363 7.39 -30.07 -2.97
CA PHE A 363 8.26 -28.89 -3.08
C PHE A 363 9.61 -29.23 -3.72
N ARG A 364 10.28 -30.29 -3.26
CA ARG A 364 11.56 -30.74 -3.83
C ARG A 364 11.40 -31.15 -5.29
N THR A 365 10.36 -31.93 -5.60
CA THR A 365 10.09 -32.42 -6.95
C THR A 365 9.84 -31.26 -7.92
N MET A 366 9.08 -30.25 -7.49
CA MET A 366 8.84 -29.03 -8.25
C MET A 366 10.16 -28.30 -8.57
N VAL A 367 11.04 -28.09 -7.59
CA VAL A 367 12.33 -27.40 -7.80
C VAL A 367 13.23 -28.17 -8.76
N HIS A 368 13.32 -29.50 -8.61
CA HIS A 368 14.11 -30.33 -9.53
C HIS A 368 13.58 -30.27 -10.97
N LYS A 369 12.26 -30.43 -11.15
CA LYS A 369 11.64 -30.32 -12.48
C LYS A 369 11.86 -28.96 -13.12
N LEU A 370 11.71 -27.88 -12.34
CA LEU A 370 11.97 -26.53 -12.83
C LEU A 370 13.43 -26.36 -13.28
N CYS A 371 14.39 -26.94 -12.56
CA CYS A 371 15.80 -26.91 -12.92
C CYS A 371 16.07 -27.68 -14.22
N GLU A 372 15.51 -28.88 -14.37
CA GLU A 372 15.63 -29.70 -15.58
C GLU A 372 15.02 -29.03 -16.81
N GLU A 373 13.80 -28.48 -16.68
CA GLU A 373 13.13 -27.75 -17.76
C GLU A 373 13.93 -26.52 -18.18
N THR A 374 14.40 -25.71 -17.23
CA THR A 374 15.20 -24.52 -17.51
C THR A 374 16.50 -24.88 -18.23
N GLN A 375 17.17 -25.95 -17.81
CA GLN A 375 18.38 -26.44 -18.46
C GLN A 375 18.10 -26.96 -19.88
N SER A 376 16.98 -27.64 -20.09
CA SER A 376 16.57 -28.11 -21.42
C SER A 376 16.36 -26.93 -22.37
N ILE A 377 15.67 -25.88 -21.92
CA ILE A 377 15.46 -24.66 -22.71
C ILE A 377 16.80 -23.97 -23.00
N LEU A 378 17.71 -23.88 -22.03
CA LEU A 378 19.05 -23.32 -22.25
C LEU A 378 19.80 -24.08 -23.36
N HIS A 379 19.78 -25.41 -23.34
CA HIS A 379 20.42 -26.22 -24.37
C HIS A 379 19.82 -26.00 -25.76
N GLU A 380 18.52 -25.73 -25.83
CA GLU A 380 17.84 -25.38 -27.08
C GLU A 380 18.25 -23.99 -27.58
N LEU A 381 18.31 -22.99 -26.69
CA LEU A 381 18.80 -21.65 -27.01
C LEU A 381 20.26 -21.63 -27.48
N LEU A 382 21.08 -22.56 -26.96
CA LEU A 382 22.48 -22.77 -27.32
C LEU A 382 22.68 -23.66 -28.55
N PHE A 383 21.61 -24.18 -29.16
CA PHE A 383 21.67 -25.06 -30.32
C PHE A 383 22.49 -26.35 -30.07
N VAL A 384 22.53 -26.84 -28.82
CA VAL A 384 23.37 -27.99 -28.42
C VAL A 384 22.99 -29.27 -29.16
N LYS A 385 21.70 -29.49 -29.44
CA LYS A 385 21.21 -30.66 -30.21
C LYS A 385 21.65 -30.65 -31.67
N SER A 386 22.04 -29.49 -32.19
CA SER A 386 22.42 -29.22 -33.59
C SER A 386 23.91 -28.90 -33.75
N ALA A 387 24.71 -29.01 -32.68
CA ALA A 387 26.13 -28.65 -32.67
C ALA A 387 27.02 -29.50 -33.62
N GLY A 388 26.52 -30.65 -34.12
CA GLY A 388 27.19 -31.47 -35.13
C GLY A 388 26.94 -31.04 -36.59
N GLU A 389 25.96 -30.16 -36.82
CA GLU A 389 25.40 -29.85 -38.15
C GLU A 389 25.51 -28.34 -38.46
N HIS A 390 26.70 -27.76 -38.29
CA HIS A 390 26.95 -26.32 -38.45
C HIS A 390 26.43 -25.70 -39.77
N LYS A 391 26.32 -26.47 -40.86
CA LYS A 391 25.78 -26.00 -42.15
C LYS A 391 24.25 -25.84 -42.17
N GLU A 392 23.53 -26.48 -41.24
CA GLU A 392 22.07 -26.43 -41.17
C GLU A 392 21.56 -25.24 -40.34
N LEU A 393 22.34 -24.79 -39.35
CA LEU A 393 22.00 -23.65 -38.48
C LEU A 393 21.93 -22.30 -39.22
N GLU A 394 22.84 -22.05 -40.16
CA GLU A 394 22.77 -20.85 -41.00
C GLU A 394 21.50 -20.89 -41.87
N GLY A 395 21.20 -22.05 -42.45
CA GLY A 395 19.99 -22.28 -43.22
C GLY A 395 18.70 -22.23 -42.40
N GLN A 396 18.77 -22.36 -41.07
CA GLN A 396 17.66 -22.15 -40.16
C GLN A 396 17.33 -20.66 -40.13
N PHE A 397 18.24 -19.81 -39.64
CA PHE A 397 17.95 -18.39 -39.39
C PHE A 397 18.14 -17.46 -40.59
N ILE A 398 18.91 -17.84 -41.60
CA ILE A 398 19.28 -16.99 -42.73
C ILE A 398 18.86 -17.67 -44.04
N GLN A 399 18.18 -16.93 -44.91
CA GLN A 399 17.87 -17.40 -46.26
C GLN A 399 19.13 -17.42 -47.12
N LYS A 400 19.15 -18.22 -48.20
CA LYS A 400 20.27 -18.22 -49.18
C LYS A 400 20.58 -16.83 -49.79
N THR A 401 19.64 -15.89 -49.67
CA THR A 401 19.74 -14.48 -50.07
C THR A 401 20.44 -13.58 -49.05
N GLY A 402 20.82 -14.11 -47.87
CA GLY A 402 21.40 -13.34 -46.77
C GLY A 402 20.39 -12.62 -45.87
N VAL A 403 19.09 -12.85 -46.08
CA VAL A 403 18.00 -12.21 -45.31
C VAL A 403 17.63 -13.08 -44.09
N TRP A 404 17.51 -12.47 -42.92
CA TRP A 404 17.06 -13.13 -41.69
C TRP A 404 15.61 -13.63 -41.79
N LYS A 405 15.36 -14.84 -41.30
CA LYS A 405 14.01 -15.40 -41.19
C LYS A 405 13.36 -14.91 -39.90
N GLN A 406 12.61 -13.81 -40.02
CA GLN A 406 11.97 -13.13 -38.88
C GLN A 406 11.20 -14.07 -37.96
N ARG A 407 10.44 -15.01 -38.53
CA ARG A 407 9.65 -15.98 -37.74
C ARG A 407 10.52 -16.79 -36.79
N GLN A 408 11.64 -17.34 -37.27
CA GLN A 408 12.50 -18.17 -36.42
C GLN A 408 13.28 -17.37 -35.39
N VAL A 409 13.63 -16.12 -35.71
CA VAL A 409 14.22 -15.20 -34.72
C VAL A 409 13.19 -14.90 -33.62
N ASN A 410 11.94 -14.63 -33.98
CA ASN A 410 10.87 -14.41 -33.00
C ASN A 410 10.61 -15.67 -32.15
N ASP A 411 10.51 -16.86 -32.76
CA ASP A 411 10.32 -18.12 -32.03
C ASP A 411 11.46 -18.37 -31.01
N TRP A 412 12.71 -18.05 -31.38
CA TRP A 412 13.85 -18.11 -30.46
C TRP A 412 13.76 -17.06 -29.34
N CYS A 413 13.29 -15.85 -29.65
CA CYS A 413 13.07 -14.80 -28.66
C CYS A 413 11.97 -15.16 -27.65
N ASP A 414 10.89 -15.81 -28.10
CA ASP A 414 9.81 -16.27 -27.22
C ASP A 414 10.32 -17.36 -26.25
N LEU A 415 11.13 -18.29 -26.77
CA LEU A 415 11.81 -19.30 -25.94
C LEU A 415 12.79 -18.68 -24.93
N HIS A 416 13.46 -17.60 -25.32
CA HIS A 416 14.35 -16.83 -24.44
C HIS A 416 13.59 -16.14 -23.30
N VAL A 417 12.36 -15.66 -23.54
CA VAL A 417 11.48 -15.12 -22.49
C VAL A 417 11.06 -16.23 -21.52
N GLU A 418 10.60 -17.38 -22.01
CA GLU A 418 10.23 -18.53 -21.16
C GLU A 418 11.41 -18.98 -20.28
N PHE A 419 12.62 -19.04 -20.86
CA PHE A 419 13.84 -19.32 -20.12
C PHE A 419 14.06 -18.35 -18.96
N LEU A 420 13.93 -17.04 -19.21
CA LEU A 420 14.14 -16.01 -18.20
C LEU A 420 13.09 -16.09 -17.08
N GLU A 421 11.83 -16.39 -17.40
CA GLU A 421 10.77 -16.59 -16.41
C GLU A 421 11.10 -17.75 -15.46
N LYS A 422 11.51 -18.91 -16.00
CA LYS A 422 11.88 -20.06 -15.18
C LYS A 422 13.17 -19.83 -14.38
N LEU A 423 14.18 -19.19 -14.99
CA LEU A 423 15.42 -18.82 -14.32
C LEU A 423 15.17 -17.85 -13.15
N LEU A 424 14.25 -16.90 -13.31
CA LEU A 424 13.85 -15.97 -12.26
C LEU A 424 13.29 -16.72 -11.04
N ILE A 425 12.41 -17.70 -11.27
CA ILE A 425 11.84 -18.53 -10.22
C ILE A 425 12.94 -19.37 -9.54
N LEU A 426 13.85 -19.98 -10.30
CA LEU A 426 14.98 -20.74 -9.74
C LEU A 426 15.87 -19.89 -8.84
N ILE A 427 16.29 -18.71 -9.31
CA ILE A 427 17.11 -17.78 -8.52
C ILE A 427 16.36 -17.36 -7.25
N HIS A 428 15.06 -17.08 -7.36
CA HIS A 428 14.23 -16.69 -6.23
C HIS A 428 14.12 -17.80 -5.17
N MET A 429 13.87 -19.04 -5.59
CA MET A 429 13.64 -20.17 -4.69
C MET A 429 14.93 -20.73 -4.07
N THR A 430 16.04 -20.70 -4.81
CA THR A 430 17.27 -21.42 -4.42
C THR A 430 18.39 -20.53 -3.91
N GLY A 431 18.33 -19.21 -4.13
CA GLY A 431 19.34 -18.24 -3.68
C GLY A 431 19.36 -17.96 -2.17
N GLY A 432 18.81 -18.85 -1.35
CA GLY A 432 18.67 -18.69 0.10
C GLY A 432 17.50 -17.78 0.46
N GLN A 433 17.77 -16.64 1.10
CA GLN A 433 16.72 -15.71 1.51
C GLN A 433 15.99 -15.15 0.27
N LEU A 434 14.66 -15.28 0.26
CA LEU A 434 13.80 -14.78 -0.82
C LEU A 434 14.01 -13.27 -1.04
N ALA A 435 14.37 -12.90 -2.26
CA ALA A 435 14.46 -11.51 -2.68
C ALA A 435 13.07 -10.91 -2.88
N ARG A 436 12.87 -9.63 -2.54
CA ARG A 436 11.62 -8.97 -2.95
C ARG A 436 11.60 -8.75 -4.45
N ALA A 437 10.40 -8.64 -5.02
CA ALA A 437 10.21 -8.41 -6.46
C ALA A 437 11.11 -7.27 -7.00
N LYS A 438 11.15 -6.11 -6.34
CA LYS A 438 12.01 -4.98 -6.77
C LYS A 438 13.51 -5.29 -6.71
N GLU A 439 13.97 -6.07 -5.73
CA GLU A 439 15.38 -6.45 -5.62
C GLU A 439 15.76 -7.44 -6.72
N LEU A 440 14.91 -8.45 -6.94
CA LEU A 440 15.09 -9.46 -7.98
C LEU A 440 15.10 -8.82 -9.38
N MET A 441 14.09 -8.00 -9.70
CA MET A 441 13.98 -7.34 -11.01
C MET A 441 15.09 -6.33 -11.29
N SER A 442 15.82 -5.88 -10.28
CA SER A 442 16.90 -4.89 -10.41
C SER A 442 18.30 -5.48 -10.59
N ILE A 443 18.43 -6.82 -10.66
CA ILE A 443 19.71 -7.51 -10.84
C ILE A 443 20.37 -7.06 -12.14
N ARG A 444 21.63 -6.60 -12.05
CA ARG A 444 22.43 -6.22 -13.21
C ARG A 444 23.53 -7.25 -13.49
N TYR A 445 23.73 -7.58 -14.75
CA TYR A 445 24.83 -8.48 -15.15
C TYR A 445 26.13 -7.71 -15.43
N CYS A 446 26.07 -6.40 -15.70
CA CYS A 446 27.23 -5.55 -15.98
C CYS A 446 27.18 -4.20 -15.24
N ASN A 447 28.34 -3.54 -15.17
CA ASN A 447 28.42 -2.16 -14.65
C ASN A 447 27.89 -1.18 -15.71
N THR A 448 27.30 -0.06 -15.27
CA THR A 448 26.82 1.00 -16.18
C THR A 448 27.77 2.19 -16.19
N GLU A 449 27.77 2.92 -17.30
CA GLU A 449 28.52 4.19 -17.45
C GLU A 449 28.10 5.24 -16.42
N LYS A 450 26.85 5.18 -15.94
CA LYS A 450 26.29 6.08 -14.92
C LYS A 450 26.59 5.61 -13.48
N GLY A 451 27.58 4.75 -13.29
CA GLY A 451 28.04 4.31 -11.97
C GLY A 451 27.18 3.22 -11.31
N GLY A 452 26.31 2.54 -12.05
CA GLY A 452 25.57 1.40 -11.54
C GLY A 452 26.47 0.16 -11.47
N HIS A 453 26.57 -0.47 -10.31
CA HIS A 453 27.36 -1.70 -10.14
C HIS A 453 26.60 -2.94 -10.59
N ARG A 454 27.32 -3.93 -11.14
CA ARG A 454 26.81 -5.27 -11.40
C ARG A 454 26.41 -5.97 -10.11
N SER A 455 25.45 -6.86 -10.21
CA SER A 455 24.91 -7.66 -9.11
C SER A 455 25.46 -9.08 -9.09
N ILE A 456 26.15 -9.56 -10.13
CA ILE A 456 26.52 -10.97 -10.25
C ILE A 456 28.04 -11.12 -10.09
N PHE A 457 28.44 -12.03 -9.21
CA PHE A 457 29.83 -12.29 -8.84
C PHE A 457 30.09 -13.80 -8.74
N ILE A 458 31.36 -14.18 -8.78
CA ILE A 458 31.80 -15.55 -8.50
C ILE A 458 32.64 -15.49 -7.24
N GLU A 459 32.26 -16.27 -6.22
CA GLU A 459 32.96 -16.37 -4.95
C GLU A 459 33.09 -17.85 -4.57
N ASN A 460 34.32 -18.32 -4.35
CA ASN A 460 34.62 -19.71 -4.01
C ASN A 460 34.02 -20.75 -4.99
N GLY A 461 33.95 -20.41 -6.28
CA GLY A 461 33.39 -21.29 -7.32
C GLY A 461 31.86 -21.35 -7.37
N LEU A 462 31.16 -20.55 -6.56
CA LEU A 462 29.72 -20.38 -6.61
C LEU A 462 29.36 -19.02 -7.20
N ILE A 463 28.22 -18.96 -7.86
CA ILE A 463 27.66 -17.69 -8.34
C ILE A 463 26.89 -17.03 -7.21
N VAL A 464 27.17 -15.75 -7.02
CA VAL A 464 26.56 -14.91 -5.99
C VAL A 464 25.81 -13.77 -6.65
N VAL A 465 24.54 -13.65 -6.33
CA VAL A 465 23.72 -12.50 -6.67
C VAL A 465 23.68 -11.56 -5.47
N VAL A 466 24.29 -10.39 -5.63
CA VAL A 466 24.35 -9.32 -4.66
C VAL A 466 23.28 -8.30 -4.99
N THR A 467 22.28 -8.20 -4.11
CA THR A 467 21.19 -7.23 -4.22
C THR A 467 21.33 -6.14 -3.17
N TYR A 468 21.08 -4.90 -3.59
CA TYR A 468 21.09 -3.74 -2.71
C TYR A 468 19.65 -3.48 -2.26
N TYR A 469 19.39 -3.74 -0.99
CA TYR A 469 18.06 -3.56 -0.42
C TYR A 469 17.82 -2.08 -0.11
N HIS A 470 16.84 -1.47 -0.77
CA HIS A 470 16.57 -0.02 -0.69
C HIS A 470 15.54 0.41 0.37
N LYS A 471 14.85 -0.51 1.09
CA LYS A 471 13.79 -0.11 2.04
C LYS A 471 14.40 0.49 3.31
N GLY A 472 14.42 1.82 3.37
CA GLY A 472 15.06 2.58 4.46
C GLY A 472 16.37 3.23 4.04
N TYR A 473 16.82 3.10 2.79
CA TYR A 473 17.98 3.88 2.29
C TYR A 473 17.73 5.38 2.48
N ASN A 474 16.53 5.86 2.10
CA ASN A 474 16.09 7.24 2.34
C ASN A 474 15.96 7.62 3.82
N ILE A 475 16.07 6.68 4.77
CA ILE A 475 15.98 6.95 6.21
C ILE A 475 17.35 6.79 6.90
N THR A 476 18.17 5.83 6.47
CA THR A 476 19.39 5.41 7.19
C THR A 476 20.70 5.69 6.44
N GLY A 477 20.64 5.94 5.11
CA GLY A 477 21.84 6.14 4.29
C GLY A 477 22.71 4.89 4.11
N THR A 478 22.38 3.78 4.78
CA THR A 478 23.09 2.51 4.68
C THR A 478 22.39 1.57 3.71
N GLU A 479 23.11 1.05 2.73
CA GLU A 479 22.65 -0.04 1.89
C GLU A 479 22.83 -1.36 2.63
N LYS A 480 21.75 -2.13 2.78
CA LYS A 480 21.89 -3.52 3.21
C LYS A 480 22.26 -4.34 1.98
N ILE A 481 23.50 -4.78 1.95
CA ILE A 481 24.02 -5.69 0.94
C ILE A 481 23.58 -7.09 1.31
N ILE A 482 22.87 -7.77 0.41
CA ILE A 482 22.42 -9.14 0.63
C ILE A 482 23.04 -10.04 -0.45
N HIS A 483 23.89 -10.95 0.01
CA HIS A 483 24.54 -11.97 -0.81
C HIS A 483 23.62 -13.19 -0.92
N ARG A 484 23.36 -13.63 -2.15
CA ARG A 484 22.55 -14.82 -2.45
C ARG A 484 23.40 -15.80 -3.24
N TYR A 485 23.83 -16.87 -2.58
CA TYR A 485 24.61 -17.93 -3.21
C TYR A 485 23.66 -18.87 -3.93
N LEU A 486 23.89 -19.06 -5.22
CA LEU A 486 23.12 -20.02 -6.01
C LEU A 486 23.73 -21.41 -5.87
N PRO A 487 22.89 -22.48 -5.84
CA PRO A 487 23.38 -23.83 -6.06
C PRO A 487 24.14 -23.90 -7.38
N LYS A 488 25.10 -24.82 -7.44
CA LYS A 488 25.97 -24.96 -8.61
C LYS A 488 25.18 -25.16 -9.91
N GLU A 489 24.13 -25.96 -9.85
CA GLU A 489 23.27 -26.29 -10.98
C GLU A 489 22.61 -25.02 -11.56
N VAL A 490 22.08 -24.15 -10.70
CA VAL A 490 21.45 -22.89 -11.11
C VAL A 490 22.49 -21.86 -11.52
N GLY A 491 23.64 -21.83 -10.82
CA GLY A 491 24.77 -20.99 -11.17
C GLY A 491 25.28 -21.29 -12.59
N ASP A 492 25.53 -22.56 -12.90
CA ASP A 492 26.04 -22.97 -14.21
C ASP A 492 25.08 -22.57 -15.34
N ILE A 493 23.76 -22.69 -15.12
CA ILE A 493 22.72 -22.21 -16.06
C ILE A 493 22.85 -20.69 -16.27
N LEU A 494 22.92 -19.91 -15.18
CA LEU A 494 23.03 -18.45 -15.25
C LEU A 494 24.33 -18.00 -15.94
N LEU A 495 25.45 -18.68 -15.68
CA LEU A 495 26.74 -18.35 -16.28
C LEU A 495 26.72 -18.59 -17.79
N GLN A 496 26.21 -19.75 -18.22
CA GLN A 496 26.08 -20.08 -19.63
C GLN A 496 25.15 -19.10 -20.36
N TYR A 497 24.05 -18.71 -19.71
CA TYR A 497 23.16 -17.70 -20.24
C TYR A 497 23.87 -16.36 -20.47
N ILE A 498 24.51 -15.80 -19.44
CA ILE A 498 25.21 -14.49 -19.53
C ILE A 498 26.34 -14.55 -20.55
N TRP A 499 27.02 -15.68 -20.66
CA TRP A 499 28.19 -15.82 -21.51
C TRP A 499 27.85 -16.03 -23.00
N LEU A 500 26.82 -16.82 -23.31
CA LEU A 500 26.59 -17.31 -24.67
C LEU A 500 25.24 -16.84 -25.25
N VAL A 501 24.15 -16.96 -24.49
CA VAL A 501 22.81 -16.65 -24.98
C VAL A 501 22.55 -15.14 -25.00
N LEU A 502 22.93 -14.43 -23.93
CA LEU A 502 22.70 -12.99 -23.81
C LEU A 502 23.42 -12.18 -24.91
N PRO A 503 24.69 -12.44 -25.26
CA PRO A 503 25.33 -11.78 -26.39
C PRO A 503 24.64 -12.07 -27.73
N LEU A 504 24.14 -13.29 -27.94
CA LEU A 504 23.39 -13.64 -29.14
C LEU A 504 22.07 -12.86 -29.24
N ARG A 505 21.29 -12.81 -28.16
CA ARG A 505 20.06 -11.99 -28.09
C ARG A 505 20.32 -10.53 -28.45
N GLN A 506 21.39 -9.98 -27.87
CA GLN A 506 21.85 -8.62 -28.12
C GLN A 506 22.25 -8.37 -29.59
N GLN A 507 22.75 -9.38 -30.30
CA GLN A 507 23.00 -9.28 -31.74
C GLN A 507 21.70 -9.31 -32.54
N PHE A 508 20.70 -10.11 -32.17
CA PHE A 508 19.39 -10.07 -32.81
C PHE A 508 18.72 -8.70 -32.65
N ASP A 509 18.77 -8.11 -31.46
CA ASP A 509 18.22 -6.76 -31.22
C ASP A 509 18.86 -5.71 -32.15
N LYS A 510 20.17 -5.79 -32.37
CA LYS A 510 20.92 -4.88 -33.25
C LYS A 510 20.68 -5.13 -34.74
N VAL A 511 20.84 -6.38 -35.18
CA VAL A 511 20.90 -6.74 -36.60
C VAL A 511 19.51 -6.96 -37.20
N VAL A 512 18.60 -7.59 -36.44
CA VAL A 512 17.26 -7.95 -36.93
C VAL A 512 16.26 -6.86 -36.57
N PHE A 513 16.19 -6.47 -35.30
CA PHE A 513 15.19 -5.51 -34.82
C PHE A 513 15.62 -4.04 -34.93
N LYS A 514 16.89 -3.78 -35.25
CA LYS A 514 17.45 -2.42 -35.37
C LYS A 514 17.18 -1.55 -34.13
N LYS A 515 17.10 -2.18 -32.94
CA LYS A 515 17.03 -1.46 -31.65
C LYS A 515 18.36 -0.70 -31.47
N GLY A 516 18.30 0.50 -30.89
CA GLY A 516 19.46 1.38 -30.71
C GLY A 516 20.59 0.76 -29.86
N GLU A 517 21.76 1.39 -29.85
CA GLU A 517 22.98 0.85 -29.21
C GLU A 517 22.89 0.67 -27.68
N ILE A 518 21.91 1.31 -27.02
CA ILE A 518 21.75 1.26 -25.57
C ILE A 518 21.15 -0.08 -25.16
N GLN A 519 22.01 -1.01 -24.78
CA GLN A 519 21.62 -2.28 -24.21
C GLN A 519 21.31 -2.13 -22.73
N SER A 520 20.24 -2.79 -22.28
CA SER A 520 19.90 -2.82 -20.86
C SER A 520 20.98 -3.53 -20.07
N SER A 521 21.41 -2.94 -18.94
CA SER A 521 22.32 -3.59 -18.00
C SER A 521 21.63 -4.61 -17.07
N PHE A 522 20.30 -4.67 -17.11
CA PHE A 522 19.50 -5.54 -16.24
C PHE A 522 19.43 -6.95 -16.82
N LEU A 523 19.41 -7.94 -15.93
CA LEU A 523 19.28 -9.35 -16.30
C LEU A 523 17.89 -9.65 -16.89
N TRP A 524 16.86 -8.98 -16.37
CA TRP A 524 15.47 -9.10 -16.78
C TRP A 524 15.10 -7.90 -17.63
N THR A 525 15.23 -8.03 -18.94
CA THR A 525 14.78 -7.01 -19.87
C THR A 525 13.30 -7.21 -20.13
N SER A 526 12.47 -6.22 -19.82
CA SER A 526 11.14 -6.12 -20.41
C SER A 526 11.32 -5.77 -21.88
N ASP A 527 10.87 -6.65 -22.77
CA ASP A 527 10.82 -6.37 -24.21
C ASP A 527 9.84 -5.25 -24.56
#